data_AF-A0ABD2NCH6-F1
#
_entry.id   AF-A0ABD2NCH6-F1
#
_cell.length_a   1.000
_cell.length_b   1.000
_cell.length_c   1.000
_cell.angle_alpha   90.00
_cell.angle_beta   90.00
_cell.angle_gamma   90.00
#
_symmetry.space_group_name_H-M   'P 1'
#
loop_
_entity.id
_entity.type
_entity.pdbx_description
1 polymer ?
#
loop_
_entity_poly.entity_id
_entity_poly.type
_entity_poly.pdbx_seq_one_letter_code
_entity_poly.pdbx_strand_id
1 'polypeptide(L)'
;MFVKNIQQICVFSLIVHAAFGRVQKDSDTNYVTVPCIEDAECEYVNGTCINNYCKCSNSFNCKLSTQAIVNKLEERCQSTRDCNIAHAICNEKRECSCKKDFLASQNKRKCLRAASGLGGSCEESVQCYTNIPSTGCHENKCVCQQHMHEHNGSCYKNVRLGDPCQLHGECSLTSYTKCLKSKCECTENYVANGLECLLKANSINFTCFEDIQCQFQLSHGAECSSGVCRCKDLFHFKASSNQCVHDILLNENCRSHYECHQPGTGPSRLECVLGVCKCKSPYLEENGYCISSSTSAIFFKSIVLFLVTMFLIE
;
A
#
# COMPACT_ATOMS: atom_id res chain seq x y z
N MET A 1 -7.44 79.76 -48.99
CA MET A 1 -6.87 80.13 -50.30
C MET A 1 -7.13 78.97 -51.25
N PHE A 2 -7.76 79.21 -52.41
CA PHE A 2 -7.93 78.34 -53.61
C PHE A 2 -8.19 76.80 -53.40
N VAL A 3 -9.38 76.24 -53.74
CA VAL A 3 -9.93 75.90 -55.09
C VAL A 3 -9.34 74.58 -55.64
N LYS A 4 -10.04 73.62 -56.29
CA LYS A 4 -11.38 73.46 -56.94
C LYS A 4 -12.10 72.21 -56.33
N ASN A 5 -13.43 72.01 -56.31
CA ASN A 5 -14.59 72.39 -57.16
C ASN A 5 -14.76 71.55 -58.46
N ILE A 6 -15.98 71.60 -59.05
CA ILE A 6 -16.52 70.86 -60.22
C ILE A 6 -17.08 69.47 -59.82
N GLN A 7 -18.28 68.97 -60.18
CA GLN A 7 -19.67 69.43 -60.53
C GLN A 7 -20.47 68.14 -60.94
N GLN A 8 -21.81 67.99 -61.08
CA GLN A 8 -23.08 68.70 -60.74
C GLN A 8 -24.26 67.74 -61.16
N ILE A 9 -25.52 68.21 -61.15
CA ILE A 9 -26.74 67.67 -61.84
C ILE A 9 -27.49 66.58 -61.01
N CYS A 10 -28.73 66.76 -60.47
CA CYS A 10 -30.02 67.36 -60.90
C CYS A 10 -30.92 66.37 -61.72
N VAL A 11 -32.26 66.32 -61.66
CA VAL A 11 -33.34 67.00 -60.87
C VAL A 11 -34.70 66.30 -61.15
N PHE A 12 -35.76 66.56 -60.35
CA PHE A 12 -37.21 66.26 -60.60
C PHE A 12 -37.70 64.78 -60.65
N SER A 13 -38.97 64.45 -60.36
CA SER A 13 -40.00 65.09 -59.47
C SER A 13 -41.23 64.17 -59.30
N LEU A 14 -41.94 64.28 -58.15
CA LEU A 14 -43.34 63.86 -57.89
C LEU A 14 -43.63 62.33 -58.05
N ILE A 15 -44.59 61.71 -57.34
CA ILE A 15 -45.97 62.10 -57.01
C ILE A 15 -46.31 61.86 -55.52
N VAL A 16 -47.28 62.62 -55.01
CA VAL A 16 -47.83 62.55 -53.65
C VAL A 16 -48.91 61.46 -53.53
N HIS A 17 -48.87 60.66 -52.47
CA HIS A 17 -50.05 60.33 -51.65
C HIS A 17 -49.64 59.93 -50.22
N ALA A 18 -50.43 60.34 -49.23
CA ALA A 18 -50.18 60.04 -47.83
C ALA A 18 -51.06 58.86 -47.34
N ALA A 19 -50.45 57.94 -46.60
CA ALA A 19 -51.17 56.93 -45.81
C ALA A 19 -50.47 56.77 -44.46
N PHE A 20 -51.21 56.94 -43.36
CA PHE A 20 -50.67 56.74 -42.01
C PHE A 20 -50.52 55.24 -41.74
N GLY A 21 -49.27 54.77 -41.63
CA GLY A 21 -48.93 53.39 -41.27
C GLY A 21 -47.80 53.33 -40.25
N ARG A 22 -48.13 53.33 -38.96
CA ARG A 22 -47.15 52.97 -37.91
C ARG A 22 -46.91 51.46 -37.96
N VAL A 23 -45.91 51.02 -38.73
CA VAL A 23 -45.35 49.69 -38.54
C VAL A 23 -44.39 49.75 -37.34
N GLN A 24 -44.60 48.89 -36.36
CA GLN A 24 -43.79 48.87 -35.14
C GLN A 24 -42.38 48.37 -35.42
N LYS A 25 -41.42 48.88 -34.63
CA LYS A 25 -40.07 48.36 -34.54
C LYS A 25 -40.13 46.97 -33.90
N ASP A 26 -40.19 45.93 -34.70
CA ASP A 26 -40.06 44.55 -34.24
C ASP A 26 -38.58 44.16 -34.27
N SER A 27 -37.97 44.05 -33.10
CA SER A 27 -36.52 43.94 -32.96
C SER A 27 -36.10 42.78 -32.07
N ASP A 28 -36.48 41.56 -32.46
CA ASP A 28 -35.79 40.36 -32.00
C ASP A 28 -35.83 39.21 -33.04
N THR A 29 -34.73 39.02 -33.76
CA THR A 29 -34.44 37.80 -34.54
C THR A 29 -32.96 37.46 -34.36
N ASN A 30 -32.59 37.13 -33.12
CA ASN A 30 -31.23 36.74 -32.79
C ASN A 30 -30.93 35.34 -33.36
N TYR A 31 -29.97 35.28 -34.28
CA TYR A 31 -29.57 34.09 -35.04
C TYR A 31 -28.23 33.59 -34.52
N VAL A 32 -28.18 32.35 -34.00
CA VAL A 32 -27.01 31.81 -33.29
C VAL A 32 -26.55 30.47 -33.89
N THR A 33 -25.23 30.29 -33.95
CA THR A 33 -24.57 29.03 -34.31
C THR A 33 -24.46 28.12 -33.09
N VAL A 34 -25.24 27.04 -33.06
CA VAL A 34 -25.18 26.02 -32.00
C VAL A 34 -24.07 24.99 -32.29
N PRO A 35 -23.10 24.75 -31.41
CA PRO A 35 -22.09 23.71 -31.60
C PRO A 35 -22.58 22.32 -31.18
N CYS A 36 -22.17 21.29 -31.90
CA CYS A 36 -22.57 19.88 -31.73
C CYS A 36 -21.43 18.92 -32.11
N ILE A 37 -21.59 17.64 -31.78
CA ILE A 37 -20.74 16.50 -32.18
C ILE A 37 -21.59 15.50 -32.99
N GLU A 38 -22.85 15.26 -32.60
CA GLU A 38 -23.78 14.35 -33.30
C GLU A 38 -25.18 14.95 -33.48
N ASP A 39 -26.00 14.37 -34.38
CA ASP A 39 -27.34 14.88 -34.73
C ASP A 39 -28.31 14.99 -33.52
N ALA A 40 -28.14 14.15 -32.50
CA ALA A 40 -28.95 14.19 -31.27
C ALA A 40 -28.78 15.51 -30.50
N GLU A 41 -27.63 16.19 -30.59
CA GLU A 41 -27.43 17.54 -30.02
C GLU A 41 -28.22 18.63 -30.78
N CYS A 42 -28.82 18.32 -31.94
CA CYS A 42 -29.53 19.28 -32.80
C CYS A 42 -31.04 19.04 -32.91
N GLU A 43 -31.58 17.96 -32.32
CA GLU A 43 -33.00 17.60 -32.40
C GLU A 43 -33.92 18.73 -31.88
N TYR A 44 -33.51 19.41 -30.79
CA TYR A 44 -34.29 20.47 -30.15
C TYR A 44 -34.53 21.72 -31.01
N VAL A 45 -33.73 21.93 -32.07
CA VAL A 45 -33.89 23.00 -33.07
C VAL A 45 -34.37 22.49 -34.43
N ASN A 46 -34.69 21.19 -34.55
CA ASN A 46 -35.05 20.52 -35.79
C ASN A 46 -34.01 20.75 -36.91
N GLY A 47 -32.76 20.38 -36.59
CA GLY A 47 -31.59 20.48 -37.45
C GLY A 47 -30.66 19.28 -37.33
N THR A 48 -29.60 19.27 -38.14
CA THR A 48 -28.57 18.22 -38.20
C THR A 48 -27.17 18.77 -37.94
N CYS A 49 -26.30 17.97 -37.36
CA CYS A 49 -24.94 18.36 -36.99
C CYS A 49 -24.00 18.29 -38.20
N ILE A 50 -23.54 19.45 -38.69
CA ILE A 50 -22.71 19.56 -39.88
C ILE A 50 -21.52 20.48 -39.57
N ASN A 51 -20.30 19.99 -39.79
CA ASN A 51 -19.05 20.70 -39.48
C ASN A 51 -18.94 21.16 -38.00
N ASN A 52 -19.48 20.36 -37.07
CA ASN A 52 -19.62 20.65 -35.62
C ASN A 52 -20.63 21.75 -35.26
N TYR A 53 -21.55 22.12 -36.17
CA TYR A 53 -22.63 23.07 -35.88
C TYR A 53 -24.00 22.57 -36.36
N CYS A 54 -25.06 22.86 -35.61
CA CYS A 54 -26.43 22.49 -35.99
C CYS A 54 -26.94 23.34 -37.15
N LYS A 55 -27.18 22.72 -38.30
CA LYS A 55 -27.84 23.32 -39.46
C LYS A 55 -29.34 23.09 -39.36
N CYS A 56 -30.11 24.16 -39.25
CA CYS A 56 -31.56 24.09 -39.12
C CYS A 56 -32.28 23.95 -40.47
N SER A 57 -33.47 23.34 -40.45
CA SER A 57 -34.23 22.96 -41.66
C SER A 57 -34.49 24.07 -42.70
N ASN A 58 -34.41 25.36 -42.32
CA ASN A 58 -34.59 26.51 -43.21
C ASN A 58 -33.41 27.51 -43.22
N SER A 59 -32.28 27.24 -42.52
CA SER A 59 -31.19 28.21 -42.34
C SER A 59 -29.93 27.58 -41.73
N PHE A 60 -28.74 28.09 -42.10
CA PHE A 60 -27.49 27.78 -41.37
C PHE A 60 -27.52 28.24 -39.91
N ASN A 61 -28.26 29.32 -39.61
CA ASN A 61 -28.45 29.81 -38.25
C ASN A 61 -29.86 29.48 -37.77
N CYS A 62 -29.98 28.82 -36.63
CA CYS A 62 -31.26 28.50 -36.02
C CYS A 62 -31.89 29.78 -35.42
N LYS A 63 -33.23 29.91 -35.53
CA LYS A 63 -33.96 30.93 -34.77
C LYS A 63 -33.94 30.52 -33.29
N LEU A 64 -33.60 31.44 -32.40
CA LEU A 64 -33.76 31.19 -30.97
C LEU A 64 -35.24 30.96 -30.62
N SER A 65 -35.53 29.80 -30.04
CA SER A 65 -36.31 29.82 -28.79
C SER A 65 -35.51 30.63 -27.77
N THR A 66 -36.16 31.42 -26.92
CA THR A 66 -35.47 32.32 -25.97
C THR A 66 -34.69 31.61 -24.86
N GLN A 67 -34.68 30.28 -24.86
CA GLN A 67 -33.77 29.46 -24.05
C GLN A 67 -32.41 29.35 -24.75
N ALA A 68 -31.39 30.01 -24.19
CA ALA A 68 -30.00 29.75 -24.56
C ALA A 68 -29.65 28.33 -24.10
N ILE A 69 -29.48 27.41 -25.05
CA ILE A 69 -29.22 26.00 -24.73
C ILE A 69 -27.70 25.76 -24.59
N VAL A 70 -27.34 25.34 -23.38
CA VAL A 70 -25.97 25.27 -22.87
C VAL A 70 -25.53 23.80 -22.84
N ASN A 71 -24.60 23.46 -23.74
CA ASN A 71 -24.05 22.11 -23.88
C ASN A 71 -22.74 21.91 -23.07
N LYS A 72 -22.38 22.84 -22.17
CA LYS A 72 -21.15 22.79 -21.36
C LYS A 72 -21.36 23.35 -19.94
N LEU A 73 -20.74 22.74 -18.94
CA LEU A 73 -20.76 23.22 -17.55
C LEU A 73 -19.93 24.50 -17.40
N GLU A 74 -20.25 25.29 -16.36
CA GLU A 74 -19.73 26.64 -16.06
C GLU A 74 -20.16 27.76 -17.04
N GLU A 75 -20.89 27.44 -18.12
CA GLU A 75 -21.53 28.44 -18.97
C GLU A 75 -22.84 28.97 -18.37
N ARG A 76 -23.26 30.18 -18.77
CA ARG A 76 -24.34 30.93 -18.13
C ARG A 76 -25.73 30.44 -18.52
N CYS A 77 -26.62 30.37 -17.52
CA CYS A 77 -28.02 29.96 -17.65
C CYS A 77 -28.96 30.91 -16.88
N GLN A 78 -30.25 30.88 -17.20
CA GLN A 78 -31.32 31.52 -16.42
C GLN A 78 -32.15 30.48 -15.67
N SER A 79 -32.30 29.29 -16.24
CA SER A 79 -33.08 28.18 -15.68
C SER A 79 -32.36 26.82 -15.85
N THR A 80 -32.74 25.83 -15.04
CA THR A 80 -32.25 24.44 -15.20
C THR A 80 -32.62 23.81 -16.55
N ARG A 81 -33.62 24.34 -17.26
CA ARG A 81 -33.98 23.85 -18.62
C ARG A 81 -33.02 24.32 -19.70
N ASP A 82 -32.15 25.27 -19.38
CA ASP A 82 -31.17 25.85 -20.29
C ASP A 82 -29.92 24.95 -20.38
N CYS A 83 -29.63 24.20 -19.30
CA CYS A 83 -28.51 23.27 -19.22
C CYS A 83 -28.85 21.93 -19.89
N ASN A 84 -28.54 21.80 -21.19
CA ASN A 84 -28.74 20.59 -21.98
C ASN A 84 -27.61 19.57 -21.72
N ILE A 85 -27.48 19.16 -20.46
CA ILE A 85 -26.54 18.13 -19.99
C ILE A 85 -27.29 17.23 -19.02
N ALA A 86 -27.25 15.92 -19.26
CA ALA A 86 -27.85 14.94 -18.36
C ALA A 86 -27.32 15.14 -16.93
N HIS A 87 -28.23 15.22 -15.96
CA HIS A 87 -27.95 15.49 -14.54
C HIS A 87 -27.34 16.87 -14.19
N ALA A 88 -27.40 17.88 -15.06
CA ALA A 88 -27.08 19.26 -14.70
C ALA A 88 -28.27 20.03 -14.08
N ILE A 89 -27.96 21.19 -13.48
CA ILE A 89 -28.86 22.24 -12.98
C ILE A 89 -28.24 23.61 -13.25
N CYS A 90 -29.08 24.65 -13.33
CA CYS A 90 -28.61 26.02 -13.22
C CYS A 90 -28.48 26.38 -11.73
N ASN A 91 -27.30 26.84 -11.31
CA ASN A 91 -27.02 27.16 -9.90
C ASN A 91 -27.28 28.64 -9.55
N GLU A 92 -27.07 28.98 -8.27
CA GLU A 92 -27.27 30.33 -7.74
C GLU A 92 -26.38 31.40 -8.38
N LYS A 93 -25.22 31.02 -8.93
CA LYS A 93 -24.31 31.90 -9.69
C LYS A 93 -24.79 32.14 -11.12
N ARG A 94 -25.89 31.50 -11.54
CA ARG A 94 -26.41 31.46 -12.93
C ARG A 94 -25.47 30.74 -13.89
N GLU A 95 -24.86 29.65 -13.42
CA GLU A 95 -23.95 28.79 -14.17
C GLU A 95 -24.48 27.35 -14.21
N CYS A 96 -24.30 26.64 -15.32
CA CYS A 96 -24.67 25.22 -15.42
C CYS A 96 -23.67 24.35 -14.63
N SER A 97 -24.16 23.58 -13.66
CA SER A 97 -23.34 22.68 -12.83
C SER A 97 -24.05 21.36 -12.57
N CYS A 98 -23.30 20.32 -12.18
CA CYS A 98 -23.89 19.02 -11.89
C CYS A 98 -24.78 19.03 -10.64
N LYS A 99 -25.79 18.16 -10.63
CA LYS A 99 -26.59 17.85 -9.43
C LYS A 99 -25.69 17.23 -8.35
N LYS A 100 -26.17 17.27 -7.10
CA LYS A 100 -25.56 16.55 -5.98
C LYS A 100 -25.27 15.08 -6.36
N ASP A 101 -24.14 14.56 -5.92
CA ASP A 101 -23.65 13.19 -6.16
C ASP A 101 -23.24 12.90 -7.63
N PHE A 102 -23.14 13.95 -8.47
CA PHE A 102 -22.55 13.93 -9.81
C PHE A 102 -21.39 14.93 -9.91
N LEU A 103 -20.42 14.65 -10.78
CA LEU A 103 -19.17 15.36 -10.99
C LEU A 103 -19.02 15.74 -12.47
N ALA A 104 -18.38 16.88 -12.74
CA ALA A 104 -18.10 17.30 -14.11
C ALA A 104 -17.07 16.37 -14.77
N SER A 105 -17.33 15.94 -16.01
CA SER A 105 -16.30 15.31 -16.85
C SER A 105 -15.14 16.26 -17.14
N GLN A 106 -13.98 15.71 -17.52
CA GLN A 106 -12.79 16.49 -17.84
C GLN A 106 -13.02 17.51 -18.98
N ASN A 107 -13.89 17.18 -19.95
CA ASN A 107 -14.29 18.06 -21.05
C ASN A 107 -15.47 19.00 -20.70
N LYS A 108 -16.01 18.91 -19.48
CA LYS A 108 -17.17 19.67 -18.97
C LYS A 108 -18.47 19.52 -19.78
N ARG A 109 -18.65 18.44 -20.55
CA ARG A 109 -19.87 18.13 -21.33
C ARG A 109 -20.77 17.05 -20.72
N LYS A 110 -20.33 16.32 -19.70
CA LYS A 110 -21.13 15.32 -18.97
C LYS A 110 -21.14 15.61 -17.46
N CYS A 111 -22.20 15.18 -16.79
CA CYS A 111 -22.20 14.97 -15.34
C CYS A 111 -22.16 13.47 -15.04
N LEU A 112 -21.02 12.99 -14.55
CA LEU A 112 -20.73 11.60 -14.25
C LEU A 112 -21.09 11.31 -12.79
N ARG A 113 -21.67 10.15 -12.47
CA ARG A 113 -21.97 9.79 -11.08
C ARG A 113 -20.67 9.62 -10.29
N ALA A 114 -20.57 10.19 -9.09
CA ALA A 114 -19.40 9.97 -8.23
C ALA A 114 -19.24 8.47 -7.89
N ALA A 115 -18.01 7.95 -7.93
CA ALA A 115 -17.79 6.53 -7.66
C ALA A 115 -17.90 6.24 -6.15
N SER A 116 -18.33 5.02 -5.79
CA SER A 116 -18.53 4.60 -4.40
C SER A 116 -17.24 4.43 -3.58
N GLY A 117 -16.07 4.63 -4.18
CA GLY A 117 -14.76 4.37 -3.62
C GLY A 117 -13.93 3.45 -4.51
N LEU A 118 -12.87 2.85 -3.95
CA LEU A 118 -12.06 1.84 -4.63
C LEU A 118 -12.90 0.62 -5.04
N GLY A 119 -12.60 0.07 -6.21
CA GLY A 119 -13.40 -0.98 -6.86
C GLY A 119 -14.74 -0.50 -7.45
N GLY A 120 -15.21 0.71 -7.12
CA GLY A 120 -16.45 1.30 -7.64
C GLY A 120 -16.35 1.68 -9.11
N SER A 121 -17.47 1.64 -9.83
CA SER A 121 -17.53 1.86 -11.28
C SER A 121 -17.23 3.31 -11.68
N CYS A 122 -16.54 3.49 -12.82
CA CYS A 122 -16.20 4.79 -13.40
C CYS A 122 -16.11 4.76 -14.94
N GLU A 123 -16.28 5.93 -15.56
CA GLU A 123 -15.94 6.25 -16.96
C GLU A 123 -14.63 7.06 -17.02
N GLU A 124 -14.44 8.02 -16.10
CA GLU A 124 -13.31 8.94 -16.03
C GLU A 124 -12.70 8.98 -14.63
N SER A 125 -11.38 9.19 -14.52
CA SER A 125 -10.64 9.23 -13.25
C SER A 125 -11.14 10.27 -12.24
N VAL A 126 -11.82 11.33 -12.70
CA VAL A 126 -12.43 12.36 -11.84
C VAL A 126 -13.46 11.79 -10.86
N GLN A 127 -14.13 10.69 -11.23
CA GLN A 127 -15.07 10.00 -10.35
C GLN A 127 -14.39 9.32 -9.15
N CYS A 128 -13.10 9.02 -9.28
CA CYS A 128 -12.30 8.32 -8.28
C CYS A 128 -11.56 9.30 -7.37
N TYR A 129 -10.70 10.16 -7.92
CA TYR A 129 -9.79 10.99 -7.13
C TYR A 129 -10.48 12.09 -6.32
N THR A 130 -11.76 12.38 -6.62
CA THR A 130 -12.59 13.29 -5.82
C THR A 130 -12.94 12.71 -4.46
N ASN A 131 -13.09 11.38 -4.36
CA ASN A 131 -13.49 10.69 -3.12
C ASN A 131 -12.31 10.03 -2.39
N ILE A 132 -11.32 9.50 -3.12
CA ILE A 132 -10.12 8.87 -2.54
C ILE A 132 -8.89 9.41 -3.29
N PRO A 133 -8.00 10.18 -2.63
CA PRO A 133 -6.79 10.71 -3.24
C PRO A 133 -5.91 9.62 -3.88
N SER A 134 -5.17 10.00 -4.91
CA SER A 134 -4.21 9.13 -5.62
C SER A 134 -4.83 7.87 -6.23
N THR A 135 -6.10 7.97 -6.66
CA THR A 135 -6.79 6.97 -7.48
C THR A 135 -6.96 7.39 -8.93
N GLY A 136 -7.34 6.46 -9.80
CA GLY A 136 -7.72 6.69 -11.19
C GLY A 136 -8.69 5.63 -11.68
N CYS A 137 -9.30 5.84 -12.85
CA CYS A 137 -10.18 4.87 -13.48
C CYS A 137 -9.35 3.91 -14.36
N HIS A 138 -9.48 2.61 -14.14
CA HIS A 138 -8.86 1.54 -14.93
C HIS A 138 -9.87 0.40 -15.11
N GLU A 139 -10.06 -0.10 -16.34
CA GLU A 139 -11.03 -1.18 -16.64
C GLU A 139 -12.44 -0.90 -16.07
N ASN A 140 -12.88 0.36 -16.16
CA ASN A 140 -14.13 0.89 -15.61
C ASN A 140 -14.27 0.82 -14.08
N LYS A 141 -13.16 0.67 -13.33
CA LYS A 141 -13.13 0.66 -11.86
C LYS A 141 -12.12 1.66 -11.29
N CYS A 142 -12.44 2.24 -10.14
CA CYS A 142 -11.51 3.07 -9.40
C CYS A 142 -10.43 2.22 -8.72
N VAL A 143 -9.17 2.48 -9.06
CA VAL A 143 -7.98 1.78 -8.52
C VAL A 143 -6.96 2.79 -8.01
N CYS A 144 -5.99 2.33 -7.21
CA CYS A 144 -4.83 3.14 -6.87
C CYS A 144 -3.96 3.43 -8.11
N GLN A 145 -3.28 4.57 -8.13
CA GLN A 145 -2.35 4.95 -9.19
C GLN A 145 -1.10 4.05 -9.22
N GLN A 146 -0.32 4.14 -10.29
CA GLN A 146 0.91 3.34 -10.46
C GLN A 146 1.90 3.56 -9.30
N HIS A 147 2.60 2.50 -8.92
CA HIS A 147 3.51 2.46 -7.76
C HIS A 147 2.86 2.75 -6.40
N MET A 148 1.55 2.53 -6.31
CA MET A 148 0.77 2.57 -5.07
C MET A 148 -0.01 1.28 -4.85
N HIS A 149 -0.43 1.04 -3.61
CA HIS A 149 -1.24 -0.10 -3.19
C HIS A 149 -2.40 0.35 -2.30
N GLU A 150 -3.44 -0.48 -2.23
CA GLU A 150 -4.59 -0.27 -1.35
C GLU A 150 -4.26 -0.77 0.07
N HIS A 151 -4.66 0.01 1.07
CA HIS A 151 -4.68 -0.42 2.47
C HIS A 151 -5.80 0.31 3.24
N ASN A 152 -6.74 -0.45 3.81
CA ASN A 152 -7.90 0.07 4.55
C ASN A 152 -8.70 1.15 3.78
N GLY A 153 -8.94 0.92 2.48
CA GLY A 153 -9.72 1.80 1.60
C GLY A 153 -8.98 3.05 1.14
N SER A 154 -7.67 3.16 1.37
CA SER A 154 -6.83 4.29 0.97
C SER A 154 -5.61 3.83 0.16
N CYS A 155 -5.09 4.69 -0.71
CA CYS A 155 -3.93 4.38 -1.54
C CYS A 155 -2.63 4.93 -0.95
N TYR A 156 -1.65 4.08 -0.73
CA TYR A 156 -0.32 4.44 -0.21
C TYR A 156 0.78 4.14 -1.23
N LYS A 157 1.83 4.97 -1.26
CA LYS A 157 3.03 4.72 -2.08
C LYS A 157 3.70 3.40 -1.65
N ASN A 158 4.28 2.71 -2.62
CA ASN A 158 4.98 1.45 -2.39
C ASN A 158 6.33 1.69 -1.69
N VAL A 159 6.45 1.28 -0.42
CA VAL A 159 7.70 1.34 0.37
C VAL A 159 8.04 -0.07 0.88
N ARG A 160 9.32 -0.46 0.82
CA ARG A 160 9.76 -1.81 1.20
C ARG A 160 10.24 -1.88 2.65
N LEU A 161 10.36 -3.09 3.18
CA LEU A 161 11.03 -3.33 4.47
C LEU A 161 12.43 -2.69 4.48
N GLY A 162 12.74 -1.91 5.51
CA GLY A 162 13.98 -1.14 5.67
C GLY A 162 13.98 0.28 5.08
N ASP A 163 13.09 0.60 4.13
CA ASP A 163 13.04 1.89 3.45
C ASP A 163 12.36 3.00 4.29
N PRO A 164 12.62 4.30 4.01
CA PRO A 164 12.03 5.42 4.73
C PRO A 164 10.53 5.61 4.48
N CYS A 165 9.78 5.85 5.56
CA CYS A 165 8.32 5.98 5.55
C CYS A 165 7.82 7.14 6.42
N GLN A 166 6.56 7.54 6.21
CA GLN A 166 5.86 8.55 7.01
C GLN A 166 4.58 7.99 7.65
N LEU A 167 3.81 7.18 6.92
CA LEU A 167 2.55 6.58 7.37
C LEU A 167 2.65 5.05 7.44
N HIS A 168 1.98 4.42 8.42
CA HIS A 168 2.04 2.96 8.58
C HIS A 168 1.54 2.18 7.35
N GLY A 169 0.55 2.71 6.61
CA GLY A 169 0.00 2.07 5.41
C GLY A 169 1.03 1.91 4.28
N GLU A 170 2.03 2.79 4.17
CA GLU A 170 3.10 2.72 3.16
C GLU A 170 3.89 1.41 3.21
N CYS A 171 3.97 0.80 4.39
CA CYS A 171 4.72 -0.41 4.65
C CYS A 171 3.88 -1.69 4.47
N SER A 172 2.61 -1.59 4.06
CA SER A 172 1.68 -2.72 4.09
C SER A 172 1.87 -3.74 2.94
N LEU A 173 2.81 -3.49 2.03
CA LEU A 173 3.25 -4.46 1.02
C LEU A 173 3.84 -5.75 1.61
N THR A 174 4.50 -5.67 2.77
CA THR A 174 5.08 -6.82 3.47
C THR A 174 4.26 -7.07 4.74
N SER A 175 3.69 -8.27 4.87
CA SER A 175 2.96 -8.70 6.07
C SER A 175 3.74 -8.45 7.37
N TYR A 176 3.04 -8.10 8.44
CA TYR A 176 3.61 -7.85 9.77
C TYR A 176 4.61 -6.68 9.86
N THR A 177 4.64 -5.79 8.87
CA THR A 177 5.47 -4.57 8.85
C THR A 177 4.67 -3.34 9.26
N LYS A 178 5.32 -2.35 9.90
CA LYS A 178 4.77 -1.01 10.13
C LYS A 178 5.84 0.07 9.93
N CYS A 179 5.40 1.30 9.68
CA CYS A 179 6.29 2.45 9.76
C CYS A 179 6.66 2.72 11.22
N LEU A 180 7.89 2.38 11.64
CA LEU A 180 8.43 2.58 12.98
C LEU A 180 9.76 3.35 12.86
N LYS A 181 10.00 4.35 13.70
CA LYS A 181 11.23 5.19 13.65
C LYS A 181 11.52 5.78 12.25
N SER A 182 10.47 6.12 11.50
CA SER A 182 10.53 6.58 10.10
C SER A 182 11.10 5.58 9.09
N LYS A 183 11.12 4.28 9.40
CA LYS A 183 11.41 3.18 8.46
C LYS A 183 10.32 2.10 8.51
N CYS A 184 10.15 1.36 7.42
CA CYS A 184 9.34 0.15 7.48
C CYS A 184 10.12 -0.93 8.25
N GLU A 185 9.68 -1.25 9.47
CA GLU A 185 10.28 -2.27 10.33
C GLU A 185 9.23 -3.36 10.65
N CYS A 186 9.70 -4.57 10.94
CA CYS A 186 8.82 -5.65 11.42
C CYS A 186 8.20 -5.28 12.77
N THR A 187 6.93 -5.68 12.96
CA THR A 187 6.20 -5.50 14.23
C THR A 187 6.79 -6.35 15.36
N GLU A 188 6.41 -6.03 16.61
CA GLU A 188 7.06 -6.50 17.85
C GLU A 188 7.38 -8.01 17.92
N ASN A 189 6.48 -8.87 17.44
CA ASN A 189 6.66 -10.34 17.46
C ASN A 189 7.43 -10.90 16.26
N TYR A 190 7.93 -10.05 15.36
CA TYR A 190 8.53 -10.44 14.08
C TYR A 190 9.93 -9.84 13.90
N VAL A 191 10.76 -10.53 13.12
CA VAL A 191 12.13 -10.12 12.81
C VAL A 191 12.38 -10.22 11.31
N ALA A 192 13.21 -9.33 10.76
CA ALA A 192 13.45 -9.24 9.34
C ALA A 192 14.33 -10.40 8.83
N ASN A 193 13.89 -11.08 7.77
CA ASN A 193 14.74 -11.90 6.90
C ASN A 193 14.67 -11.34 5.48
N GLY A 194 15.72 -10.66 5.02
CA GLY A 194 15.75 -10.01 3.71
C GLY A 194 14.63 -8.97 3.53
N LEU A 195 13.58 -9.36 2.81
CA LEU A 195 12.41 -8.52 2.50
C LEU A 195 11.13 -8.94 3.26
N GLU A 196 11.20 -9.99 4.09
CA GLU A 196 10.08 -10.58 4.82
C GLU A 196 10.23 -10.42 6.34
N CYS A 197 9.12 -10.58 7.06
CA CYS A 197 9.07 -10.54 8.51
C CYS A 197 8.70 -11.93 9.05
N LEU A 198 9.66 -12.65 9.62
CA LEU A 198 9.48 -13.98 10.21
C LEU A 198 9.08 -13.88 11.69
N LEU A 199 8.23 -14.79 12.16
CA LEU A 199 7.82 -14.84 13.57
C LEU A 199 9.02 -15.18 14.48
N LYS A 200 9.20 -14.43 15.57
CA LYS A 200 10.23 -14.71 16.58
C LYS A 200 9.91 -16.02 17.32
N ALA A 201 10.94 -16.77 17.67
CA ALA A 201 10.82 -17.97 18.47
C ALA A 201 10.86 -17.63 19.97
N ASN A 202 9.90 -18.17 20.72
CA ASN A 202 9.75 -17.86 22.15
C ASN A 202 10.47 -18.85 23.07
N SER A 203 10.90 -20.00 22.57
CA SER A 203 11.55 -21.08 23.32
C SER A 203 12.45 -21.91 22.42
N ILE A 204 13.29 -22.76 23.03
CA ILE A 204 13.91 -23.90 22.32
C ILE A 204 12.81 -24.84 21.76
N ASN A 205 13.15 -25.63 20.74
CA ASN A 205 12.26 -26.51 19.96
C ASN A 205 11.12 -25.81 19.18
N PHE A 206 11.05 -24.47 19.21
CA PHE A 206 10.06 -23.71 18.43
C PHE A 206 10.45 -23.70 16.93
N THR A 207 9.45 -23.78 16.04
CA THR A 207 9.67 -23.86 14.58
C THR A 207 10.37 -22.62 14.03
N CYS A 208 11.37 -22.81 13.18
CA CYS A 208 12.14 -21.75 12.54
C CYS A 208 12.55 -22.13 11.10
N PHE A 209 12.97 -21.11 10.36
CA PHE A 209 13.64 -21.20 9.07
C PHE A 209 15.05 -20.59 9.14
N GLU A 210 15.24 -19.58 9.99
CA GLU A 210 16.48 -18.83 10.15
C GLU A 210 16.90 -18.67 11.61
N ASP A 211 18.22 -18.62 11.83
CA ASP A 211 18.88 -18.34 13.10
C ASP A 211 18.31 -17.11 13.83
N ILE A 212 18.01 -16.05 13.07
CA ILE A 212 17.58 -14.75 13.59
C ILE A 212 16.24 -14.80 14.34
N GLN A 213 15.38 -15.79 14.04
CA GLN A 213 14.13 -16.02 14.77
C GLN A 213 14.40 -16.50 16.20
N CYS A 214 15.41 -17.37 16.37
CA CYS A 214 15.82 -17.95 17.63
C CYS A 214 16.57 -16.93 18.50
N GLN A 215 17.49 -16.18 17.89
CA GLN A 215 18.44 -15.34 18.60
C GLN A 215 17.82 -14.15 19.37
N PHE A 216 16.66 -13.66 18.95
CA PHE A 216 16.02 -12.50 19.60
C PHE A 216 15.66 -12.77 21.07
N GLN A 217 15.10 -13.94 21.37
CA GLN A 217 14.68 -14.32 22.73
C GLN A 217 15.71 -15.22 23.43
N LEU A 218 16.35 -16.14 22.68
CA LEU A 218 17.22 -17.17 23.22
C LEU A 218 18.70 -16.75 23.32
N SER A 219 19.04 -15.51 22.96
CA SER A 219 20.41 -15.01 22.78
C SER A 219 21.11 -15.52 21.50
N HIS A 220 22.22 -14.86 21.14
CA HIS A 220 23.08 -15.19 19.97
C HIS A 220 23.57 -16.65 19.94
N GLY A 221 23.60 -17.32 21.10
CA GLY A 221 23.93 -18.73 21.26
C GLY A 221 22.88 -19.71 20.73
N ALA A 222 21.77 -19.22 20.16
CA ALA A 222 20.74 -20.04 19.53
C ALA A 222 20.88 -20.08 18.00
N GLU A 223 20.50 -21.21 17.41
CA GLU A 223 20.46 -21.48 15.97
C GLU A 223 19.18 -22.17 15.52
N CYS A 224 18.90 -22.15 14.21
CA CYS A 224 17.83 -22.93 13.61
C CYS A 224 18.33 -24.28 13.06
N SER A 225 18.43 -25.30 13.93
CA SER A 225 18.89 -26.63 13.54
C SER A 225 17.73 -27.59 13.26
N SER A 226 17.66 -28.09 12.01
CA SER A 226 16.61 -29.00 11.52
C SER A 226 15.18 -28.44 11.65
N GLY A 227 15.00 -27.14 11.37
CA GLY A 227 13.69 -26.48 11.39
C GLY A 227 13.15 -26.13 12.78
N VAL A 228 13.95 -26.34 13.84
CA VAL A 228 13.60 -25.96 15.22
C VAL A 228 14.75 -25.23 15.91
N CYS A 229 14.42 -24.26 16.76
CA CYS A 229 15.43 -23.52 17.52
C CYS A 229 16.16 -24.44 18.50
N ARG A 230 17.49 -24.41 18.47
CA ARG A 230 18.40 -25.11 19.38
C ARG A 230 19.45 -24.14 19.94
N CYS A 231 20.20 -24.58 20.94
CA CYS A 231 21.46 -23.92 21.28
C CYS A 231 22.59 -24.49 20.43
N LYS A 232 23.52 -23.62 20.04
CA LYS A 232 24.74 -23.94 19.29
C LYS A 232 25.68 -24.81 20.13
N ASP A 233 26.65 -25.43 19.48
CA ASP A 233 27.79 -26.02 20.19
C ASP A 233 28.43 -24.98 21.14
N LEU A 234 28.83 -25.45 22.33
CA LEU A 234 29.31 -24.64 23.47
C LEU A 234 28.24 -23.74 24.14
N PHE A 235 26.94 -23.97 23.89
CA PHE A 235 25.85 -23.31 24.61
C PHE A 235 24.80 -24.32 25.10
N HIS A 236 24.38 -24.20 26.37
CA HIS A 236 23.22 -24.93 26.91
C HIS A 236 22.01 -24.04 27.14
N PHE A 237 20.81 -24.63 27.14
CA PHE A 237 19.57 -23.91 27.44
C PHE A 237 19.36 -23.74 28.95
N LYS A 238 19.46 -22.50 29.42
CA LYS A 238 19.21 -22.10 30.80
C LYS A 238 17.75 -21.68 30.99
N ALA A 239 16.92 -22.62 31.41
CA ALA A 239 15.48 -22.42 31.59
C ALA A 239 15.10 -21.25 32.52
N SER A 240 15.92 -20.91 33.51
CA SER A 240 15.64 -19.78 34.43
C SER A 240 15.76 -18.39 33.80
N SER A 241 16.41 -18.26 32.64
CA SER A 241 16.50 -17.03 31.85
C SER A 241 15.95 -17.17 30.43
N ASN A 242 15.39 -18.34 30.07
CA ASN A 242 14.91 -18.70 28.73
C ASN A 242 15.93 -18.38 27.62
N GLN A 243 17.20 -18.73 27.83
CA GLN A 243 18.31 -18.38 26.95
C GLN A 243 19.29 -19.54 26.77
N CYS A 244 19.86 -19.65 25.58
CA CYS A 244 21.12 -20.33 25.35
C CYS A 244 22.25 -19.49 25.95
N VAL A 245 23.03 -20.06 26.87
CA VAL A 245 24.16 -19.42 27.54
C VAL A 245 25.42 -20.24 27.33
N HIS A 246 26.57 -19.57 27.24
CA HIS A 246 27.85 -20.22 26.95
C HIS A 246 28.22 -21.20 28.08
N ASP A 247 28.75 -22.36 27.71
CA ASP A 247 29.25 -23.37 28.62
C ASP A 247 30.60 -22.93 29.21
N ILE A 248 30.80 -23.04 30.53
CA ILE A 248 32.14 -22.90 31.12
C ILE A 248 32.80 -24.27 31.15
N LEU A 249 33.80 -24.45 30.31
CA LEU A 249 34.38 -25.75 29.96
C LEU A 249 35.38 -26.26 31.01
N LEU A 250 35.85 -27.49 30.82
CA LEU A 250 36.92 -28.07 31.63
C LEU A 250 38.16 -27.16 31.62
N ASN A 251 38.75 -26.95 32.79
CA ASN A 251 39.90 -26.06 33.05
C ASN A 251 39.61 -24.55 32.90
N GLU A 252 38.38 -24.11 32.64
CA GLU A 252 38.00 -22.68 32.67
C GLU A 252 37.61 -22.18 34.07
N ASN A 253 37.57 -20.85 34.25
CA ASN A 253 37.31 -20.21 35.54
C ASN A 253 35.80 -20.16 35.87
N CYS A 254 35.44 -20.54 37.09
CA CYS A 254 34.07 -20.61 37.59
C CYS A 254 33.91 -20.02 39.01
N ARG A 255 32.67 -19.72 39.38
CA ARG A 255 32.27 -19.27 40.72
C ARG A 255 31.34 -20.28 41.41
N SER A 256 30.64 -21.13 40.65
CA SER A 256 29.73 -22.14 41.18
C SER A 256 29.71 -23.42 40.32
N HIS A 257 29.43 -24.57 40.94
CA HIS A 257 29.34 -25.85 40.22
C HIS A 257 28.28 -25.85 39.10
N TYR A 258 27.24 -25.02 39.21
CA TYR A 258 26.18 -24.88 38.21
C TYR A 258 26.57 -24.09 36.95
N GLU A 259 27.76 -23.48 36.94
CA GLU A 259 28.28 -22.73 35.80
C GLU A 259 29.15 -23.60 34.88
N CYS A 260 29.71 -24.70 35.39
CA CYS A 260 30.56 -25.62 34.64
C CYS A 260 29.72 -26.57 33.76
N HIS A 261 29.87 -26.49 32.44
CA HIS A 261 29.16 -27.32 31.45
C HIS A 261 30.13 -27.88 30.41
N GLN A 262 29.69 -28.92 29.72
CA GLN A 262 30.49 -29.64 28.73
C GLN A 262 29.67 -29.76 27.43
N PRO A 263 30.31 -29.94 26.26
CA PRO A 263 29.59 -30.08 25.00
C PRO A 263 28.61 -31.26 25.01
N GLY A 264 27.39 -31.03 24.51
CA GLY A 264 26.39 -32.05 24.25
C GLY A 264 25.23 -32.14 25.26
N THR A 265 24.18 -32.85 24.88
CA THR A 265 22.90 -32.91 25.61
C THR A 265 22.94 -33.89 26.78
N GLY A 266 23.37 -33.45 27.96
CA GLY A 266 23.32 -34.24 29.19
C GLY A 266 23.61 -33.43 30.45
N PRO A 267 23.49 -34.03 31.65
CA PRO A 267 23.95 -33.39 32.87
C PRO A 267 25.46 -33.16 32.81
N SER A 268 25.92 -32.02 33.33
CA SER A 268 27.34 -31.71 33.40
C SER A 268 28.10 -32.75 34.24
N ARG A 269 29.21 -33.25 33.71
CA ARG A 269 30.18 -34.11 34.40
C ARG A 269 31.32 -33.29 35.01
N LEU A 270 31.20 -31.96 35.02
CA LEU A 270 32.10 -31.03 35.67
C LEU A 270 31.54 -30.54 37.01
N GLU A 271 32.43 -30.08 37.87
CA GLU A 271 32.10 -29.26 39.03
C GLU A 271 33.19 -28.20 39.28
N CYS A 272 32.81 -27.08 39.90
CA CYS A 272 33.74 -25.99 40.19
C CYS A 272 34.60 -26.34 41.42
N VAL A 273 35.92 -26.48 41.24
CA VAL A 273 36.88 -26.83 42.29
C VAL A 273 37.94 -25.74 42.37
N LEU A 274 38.05 -25.07 43.51
CA LEU A 274 39.00 -23.96 43.74
C LEU A 274 38.92 -22.82 42.68
N GLY A 275 37.72 -22.59 42.12
CA GLY A 275 37.49 -21.57 41.10
C GLY A 275 37.76 -22.02 39.66
N VAL A 276 38.04 -23.30 39.42
CA VAL A 276 38.27 -23.88 38.08
C VAL A 276 37.36 -25.09 37.87
N CYS A 277 36.76 -25.22 36.68
CA CYS A 277 35.93 -26.37 36.34
C CYS A 277 36.80 -27.64 36.20
N LYS A 278 36.46 -28.70 36.95
CA LYS A 278 37.17 -29.99 36.97
C LYS A 278 36.18 -31.15 36.84
N CYS A 279 36.67 -32.33 36.46
CA CYS A 279 35.83 -33.52 36.39
C CYS A 279 35.29 -33.89 37.78
N LYS A 280 33.97 -34.05 37.84
CA LYS A 280 33.23 -34.44 39.03
C LYS A 280 33.43 -35.92 39.32
N SER A 281 33.56 -36.31 40.59
CA SER A 281 33.64 -37.74 40.94
C SER A 281 32.36 -38.50 40.50
N PRO A 282 32.44 -39.70 39.87
CA PRO A 282 33.62 -40.54 39.64
C PRO A 282 34.20 -40.44 38.21
N TYR A 283 34.00 -39.32 37.52
CA TYR A 283 34.51 -39.11 36.17
C TYR A 283 35.99 -38.73 36.18
N LEU A 284 36.76 -39.24 35.22
CA LEU A 284 38.19 -38.95 35.04
C LEU A 284 38.41 -38.10 33.79
N GLU A 285 39.45 -37.26 33.82
CA GLU A 285 39.85 -36.42 32.68
C GLU A 285 40.65 -37.26 31.67
N GLU A 286 40.12 -37.42 30.46
CA GLU A 286 40.82 -38.04 29.33
C GLU A 286 40.61 -37.20 28.06
N ASN A 287 41.69 -36.83 27.37
CA ASN A 287 41.66 -36.04 26.13
C ASN A 287 40.85 -34.74 26.20
N GLY A 288 40.78 -34.10 27.38
CA GLY A 288 40.00 -32.87 27.62
C GLY A 288 38.51 -33.09 27.92
N TYR A 289 38.07 -34.35 28.07
CA TYR A 289 36.69 -34.70 28.42
C TYR A 289 36.65 -35.48 29.73
N CYS A 290 35.57 -35.30 30.50
CA CYS A 290 35.29 -36.12 31.66
C CYS A 290 34.58 -37.40 31.22
N ILE A 291 35.17 -38.57 31.47
CA ILE A 291 34.63 -39.89 31.08
C ILE A 291 34.34 -40.77 32.30
N SER A 292 33.41 -41.72 32.17
CA SER A 292 33.05 -42.63 33.28
C SER A 292 34.06 -43.76 33.44
N SER A 293 34.61 -43.89 34.65
CA SER A 293 35.50 -44.99 35.04
C SER A 293 34.75 -46.34 35.14
N SER A 294 34.34 -46.91 34.00
CA SER A 294 33.53 -48.13 33.91
C SER A 294 34.08 -49.17 32.92
N THR A 295 35.40 -49.26 32.80
CA THR A 295 36.20 -50.36 32.22
C THR A 295 37.67 -50.07 32.61
N SER A 296 38.37 -50.80 33.49
CA SER A 296 38.35 -52.25 33.72
C SER A 296 38.82 -52.61 35.15
N ALA A 297 37.90 -52.80 36.11
CA ALA A 297 38.25 -53.00 37.53
C ALA A 297 37.66 -54.27 38.19
N ILE A 298 37.12 -55.21 37.40
CA ILE A 298 36.36 -56.37 37.93
C ILE A 298 37.13 -57.72 37.84
N PHE A 299 38.10 -57.86 36.93
CA PHE A 299 38.75 -59.15 36.65
C PHE A 299 39.94 -59.55 37.55
N PHE A 300 40.32 -58.74 38.56
CA PHE A 300 41.45 -59.04 39.46
C PHE A 300 41.11 -59.14 40.96
N LYS A 301 39.88 -59.54 41.31
CA LYS A 301 39.49 -59.83 42.71
C LYS A 301 39.09 -61.29 43.00
N SER A 302 39.32 -62.23 42.08
CA SER A 302 38.95 -63.66 42.26
C SER A 302 40.12 -64.65 42.24
N ILE A 303 41.31 -64.26 41.75
CA ILE A 303 42.46 -65.18 41.59
C ILE A 303 43.23 -65.40 42.90
N VAL A 304 43.33 -64.40 43.78
CA VAL A 304 44.15 -64.46 45.01
C VAL A 304 43.60 -65.46 46.05
N LEU A 305 42.31 -65.77 46.02
CA LEU A 305 41.71 -66.69 47.00
C LEU A 305 41.88 -68.18 46.63
N PHE A 306 42.21 -68.51 45.37
CA PHE A 306 42.32 -69.89 44.90
C PHE A 306 43.71 -70.52 45.09
N LEU A 307 44.73 -69.74 45.48
CA LEU A 307 46.09 -70.23 45.72
C LEU A 307 46.37 -70.58 47.20
N VAL A 308 45.49 -70.20 48.12
CA VAL A 308 45.66 -70.45 49.57
C VAL A 308 45.16 -71.85 49.98
N THR A 309 44.29 -72.48 49.18
CA THR A 309 43.73 -73.82 49.45
C THR A 309 44.58 -74.98 48.91
N MET A 310 45.67 -74.69 48.18
CA MET A 310 46.59 -75.70 47.61
C MET A 310 47.91 -75.85 48.40
N PHE A 311 47.99 -75.28 49.60
CA PHE A 311 49.15 -75.37 50.51
C PHE A 311 48.80 -75.93 51.90
N LEU A 312 47.67 -76.65 52.00
CA LEU A 312 47.20 -77.31 53.24
C LEU A 312 46.75 -78.76 53.02
N ILE A 313 47.37 -79.47 52.05
CA ILE A 313 47.21 -80.92 51.83
C ILE A 313 48.58 -81.55 51.50
N GLU A 314 49.50 -81.50 52.46
CA GLU A 314 50.50 -82.55 52.76
C GLU A 314 50.57 -82.72 54.28
#